data_AF-A0AB36YIF6-F1
#
_entry.id   AF-A0AB36YIF6-F1
#
_cell.length_a   1.000
_cell.length_b   1.000
_cell.length_c   1.000
_cell.angle_alpha   90.00
_cell.angle_beta   90.00
_cell.angle_gamma   90.00
#
_symmetry.space_group_name_H-M   'P 1'
#
loop_
_entity.id
_entity.type
_entity.pdbx_description
1 polymer ?
#
loop_
_entity_poly.entity_id
_entity_poly.type
_entity_poly.pdbx_seq_one_letter_code
_entity_poly.pdbx_strand_id
1 'polypeptide(L)'
;YVDNAVKDVAASEYHKPATPGPVQLLWSFHTKGSTNARATTLLQDDARNAVIATGLFTSVSPDAVDGGAILSIVLDNVPVTSEGGAIGKG
;
A
#
# COMPACT_ATOMS: atom_id res chain seq x y z
N TYR A 1 12.53 -0.23 -10.73
CA TYR A 1 12.66 1.11 -10.15
C TYR A 1 11.37 1.35 -9.39
N VAL A 2 11.46 1.61 -8.09
CA VAL A 2 10.28 2.00 -7.30
C VAL A 2 10.24 3.53 -7.36
N ASP A 3 9.08 4.11 -7.67
CA ASP A 3 8.90 5.54 -7.83
C ASP A 3 9.26 6.31 -6.54
N ASN A 4 10.00 7.42 -6.66
CA ASN A 4 10.33 8.32 -5.55
C ASN A 4 9.10 9.03 -4.95
N ALA A 5 7.92 8.90 -5.57
CA ALA A 5 6.65 9.32 -5.00
C ALA A 5 6.22 8.49 -3.79
N VAL A 6 6.81 7.30 -3.59
CA VAL A 6 6.65 6.53 -2.35
C VAL A 6 7.44 7.24 -1.25
N LYS A 7 6.73 8.09 -0.48
CA LYS A 7 7.31 8.79 0.66
C LYS A 7 7.59 7.78 1.78
N ASP A 8 8.84 7.74 2.22
CA ASP A 8 9.18 7.10 3.49
C ASP A 8 8.72 8.03 4.61
N VAL A 9 7.70 7.61 5.35
CA VAL A 9 7.12 8.37 6.47
C VAL A 9 7.47 7.63 7.74
N ALA A 10 8.24 8.25 8.62
CA ALA A 10 8.62 7.61 9.87
C ALA A 10 7.38 7.29 10.71
N ALA A 11 7.38 6.16 11.41
CA ALA A 11 6.22 5.75 12.20
C ALA A 11 5.82 6.75 13.29
N SER A 12 6.75 7.60 13.74
CA SER A 12 6.51 8.72 14.66
C SER A 12 5.67 9.84 14.07
N GLU A 13 5.58 9.93 12.75
CA GLU A 13 4.81 10.92 12.01
C GLU A 13 3.39 10.44 11.69
N TYR A 14 3.05 9.19 12.02
CA TYR A 14 1.70 8.68 11.83
C TYR A 14 0.73 9.29 12.84
N HIS A 15 -0.32 9.93 12.33
CA HIS A 15 -1.46 10.35 13.13
C HIS A 15 -2.31 9.14 13.49
N LYS A 16 -2.09 8.60 14.69
CA LYS A 16 -2.87 7.47 15.20
C LYS A 16 -4.29 7.92 15.56
N PRO A 17 -5.33 7.24 15.05
CA PRO A 17 -6.71 7.52 15.45
C PRO A 17 -6.88 7.33 16.96
N ALA A 18 -7.75 8.14 17.59
CA ALA A 18 -8.06 8.01 19.02
C ALA A 18 -8.68 6.64 19.36
N THR A 19 -9.40 6.05 18.41
CA THR A 19 -9.96 4.68 18.48
C THR A 19 -9.63 3.94 17.20
N PRO A 20 -8.52 3.17 17.17
CA PRO A 20 -8.19 2.31 16.04
C PRO A 20 -9.30 1.26 15.83
N GLY A 21 -9.67 1.04 14.58
CA GLY A 21 -10.63 0.00 14.17
C GLY A 21 -9.96 -1.12 13.37
N PRO A 22 -10.66 -2.23 13.08
CA PRO A 22 -10.19 -3.24 12.16
C PRO A 22 -10.24 -2.72 10.71
N VAL A 23 -9.40 -3.26 9.84
CA VAL A 23 -9.38 -2.92 8.42
C VAL A 23 -9.29 -4.16 7.54
N GLN A 24 -10.04 -4.14 6.43
CA GLN A 24 -9.84 -5.06 5.32
C GLN A 24 -8.79 -4.47 4.37
N LEU A 25 -7.73 -5.22 4.10
CA LEU A 25 -6.68 -4.86 3.16
C LEU A 25 -6.93 -5.52 1.80
N LEU A 26 -7.16 -4.69 0.78
CA LEU A 26 -7.16 -5.09 -0.62
C LEU A 26 -5.80 -4.73 -1.23
N TRP A 27 -5.07 -5.74 -1.72
CA TRP A 27 -3.72 -5.59 -2.26
C TRP A 27 -3.65 -5.99 -3.73
N SER A 28 -3.01 -5.17 -4.55
CA SER A 28 -2.69 -5.50 -5.93
C SER A 28 -1.30 -4.98 -6.31
N PHE A 29 -0.49 -5.84 -6.90
CA PHE A 29 0.77 -5.44 -7.51
C PHE A 29 0.65 -5.44 -9.02
N HIS A 30 1.04 -4.34 -9.64
CA HIS A 30 1.01 -4.16 -11.08
C HIS A 30 2.41 -4.05 -11.66
N THR A 31 2.58 -4.59 -12.87
CA THR A 31 3.79 -4.39 -13.67
C THR A 31 3.38 -3.86 -15.04
N LYS A 32 4.01 -2.78 -15.50
CA LYS A 32 3.69 -2.16 -16.79
C LYS A 32 2.20 -1.77 -16.91
N GLY A 33 1.60 -1.30 -15.82
CA GLY A 33 0.19 -0.85 -15.79
C GLY A 33 -0.85 -1.98 -15.82
N SER A 34 -0.46 -3.22 -15.56
CA SER A 34 -1.38 -4.37 -15.49
C SER A 34 -1.12 -5.23 -14.28
N THR A 35 -2.17 -5.86 -13.74
CA THR A 35 -2.07 -6.76 -12.59
C THR A 35 -1.11 -7.91 -12.83
N ASN A 36 -0.21 -8.11 -11.87
CA ASN A 36 0.73 -9.20 -11.83
C ASN A 36 0.36 -10.11 -10.66
N ALA A 37 -0.45 -11.13 -10.93
CA ALA A 37 -0.96 -12.04 -9.91
C ALA A 37 0.18 -12.71 -9.13
N ARG A 38 1.26 -13.12 -9.82
CA ARG A 38 2.42 -13.77 -9.17
C ARG A 38 3.08 -12.86 -8.15
N ALA A 39 3.37 -11.61 -8.53
CA ALA A 39 3.97 -10.64 -7.62
C ALA A 39 3.00 -10.19 -6.52
N THR A 40 1.70 -10.09 -6.84
CA THR A 40 0.65 -9.79 -5.87
C THR A 40 0.66 -10.81 -4.74
N THR A 41 0.61 -12.11 -5.08
CA THR A 41 0.68 -13.20 -4.10
C THR A 41 2.01 -13.22 -3.36
N LEU A 42 3.14 -13.04 -4.06
CA LEU A 42 4.47 -13.07 -3.46
C LEU A 42 4.65 -12.00 -2.38
N LEU A 43 4.13 -10.79 -2.62
CA LEU A 43 4.34 -9.63 -1.76
C LEU A 43 3.18 -9.38 -0.77
N GLN A 44 2.15 -10.24 -0.78
CA GLN A 44 0.95 -10.02 0.01
C GLN A 44 1.25 -9.94 1.52
N ASP A 45 2.08 -10.85 2.03
CA ASP A 45 2.46 -10.86 3.44
C ASP A 45 3.32 -9.65 3.81
N ASP A 46 4.26 -9.26 2.95
CA ASP A 46 5.10 -8.07 3.16
C ASP A 46 4.26 -6.79 3.19
N ALA A 47 3.33 -6.63 2.24
CA ALA A 47 2.40 -5.51 2.20
C ALA A 47 1.51 -5.48 3.45
N ARG A 48 0.98 -6.62 3.88
CA ARG A 48 0.17 -6.71 5.11
C ARG A 48 1.00 -6.36 6.34
N ASN A 49 2.22 -6.87 6.45
CA ASN A 49 3.11 -6.61 7.58
C ASN A 49 3.52 -5.14 7.66
N ALA A 50 3.73 -4.48 6.52
CA ALA A 50 3.97 -3.04 6.47
C ALA A 50 2.77 -2.24 7.04
N VAL A 51 1.54 -2.61 6.70
CA VAL A 51 0.32 -1.99 7.26
C VAL A 51 0.20 -2.25 8.76
N ILE A 52 0.46 -3.48 9.22
CA ILE A 52 0.43 -3.83 10.65
C ILE A 52 1.47 -3.00 11.44
N ALA A 53 2.67 -2.84 10.89
CA ALA A 53 3.76 -2.10 11.53
C ALA A 53 3.44 -0.62 11.79
N THR A 54 2.45 -0.05 11.09
CA THR A 54 1.99 1.32 11.34
C THR A 54 1.32 1.50 12.70
N GLY A 55 0.70 0.42 13.22
CA GLY A 55 -0.12 0.48 14.44
C GLY A 55 -1.36 1.37 14.32
N LEU A 56 -1.83 1.65 13.10
CA LEU A 56 -3.02 2.47 12.82
C LEU A 56 -4.35 1.70 13.01
N PHE A 57 -4.30 0.38 12.98
CA PHE A 57 -5.48 -0.50 13.00
C PHE A 57 -5.34 -1.55 14.11
N THR A 58 -6.47 -2.02 14.66
CA THR A 58 -6.47 -3.10 15.66
C THR A 58 -6.20 -4.47 15.04
N SER A 59 -6.62 -4.66 13.80
CA SER A 59 -6.35 -5.86 12.99
C SER A 59 -6.37 -5.50 11.51
N VAL A 60 -5.62 -6.26 10.72
CA VAL A 60 -5.54 -6.11 9.26
C VAL A 60 -5.86 -7.47 8.64
N SER A 61 -6.97 -7.58 7.93
CA SER A 61 -7.47 -8.83 7.34
C SER A 61 -7.56 -8.72 5.82
N PRO A 62 -7.26 -9.77 5.02
CA PRO A 62 -7.61 -9.77 3.60
C PRO A 62 -9.12 -9.93 3.38
N ASP A 63 -9.84 -10.48 4.35
CA ASP A 63 -11.27 -10.72 4.31
C ASP A 63 -12.06 -9.53 4.86
N ALA A 64 -13.36 -9.47 4.54
CA ALA A 64 -14.26 -8.46 5.06
C ALA A 64 -14.27 -8.47 6.60
N VAL A 65 -14.16 -7.29 7.20
CA VAL A 65 -14.19 -7.09 8.65
C VAL A 65 -15.45 -6.33 9.04
N ASP A 66 -16.20 -6.88 10.00
CA ASP A 66 -17.43 -6.25 10.46
C ASP A 66 -17.15 -4.93 11.17
N GLY A 67 -17.93 -3.90 10.85
CA GLY A 67 -17.73 -2.53 11.33
C GLY A 67 -16.35 -1.91 11.02
N GLY A 68 -15.54 -2.54 10.16
CA GLY A 68 -14.20 -2.09 9.81
C GLY A 68 -14.15 -1.29 8.51
N ALA A 69 -13.03 -0.58 8.31
CA ALA A 69 -12.78 0.16 7.09
C ALA A 69 -12.19 -0.75 5.99
N ILE A 70 -12.15 -0.26 4.75
CA ILE A 70 -11.42 -0.88 3.65
C ILE A 70 -10.21 0.00 3.32
N LEU A 71 -9.04 -0.63 3.24
CA LEU A 71 -7.81 -0.02 2.73
C LEU A 71 -7.43 -0.73 1.43
N SER A 72 -7.47 -0.01 0.32
CA SER A 72 -7.03 -0.51 -0.98
C SER A 72 -5.65 0.04 -1.31
N ILE A 73 -4.69 -0.85 -1.54
CA ILE A 73 -3.33 -0.50 -1.94
C ILE A 73 -3.06 -1.14 -3.30
N VAL A 74 -2.70 -0.29 -4.27
CA VAL A 74 -2.20 -0.71 -5.57
C VAL A 74 -0.77 -0.21 -5.69
N LEU A 75 0.17 -1.13 -5.95
CA LEU A 75 1.57 -0.80 -6.18
C LEU A 75 1.92 -1.02 -7.65
N ASP A 76 2.16 0.07 -8.36
CA ASP A 76 2.59 0.04 -9.77
C ASP A 76 4.12 0.02 -9.88
N ASN A 77 4.66 -1.05 -10.47
CA ASN A 77 6.06 -1.12 -10.90
C ASN A 77 6.14 -0.80 -12.40
N VAL A 78 6.31 0.47 -12.71
CA VAL A 78 6.51 0.98 -14.07
C VAL A 78 8.02 1.20 -14.28
N PRO A 79 8.63 0.60 -15.32
CA PRO A 79 10.00 0.92 -15.68
C PRO A 79 10.12 2.42 -16.00
N VAL A 80 11.16 3.09 -15.51
CA VAL A 80 11.50 4.45 -15.97
C VAL A 80 12.08 4.33 -17.37
N THR A 81 11.22 4.30 -18.38
CA THR A 81 11.62 4.52 -19.76
C THR A 81 11.45 6.00 -20.02
N SER A 82 12.58 6.70 -20.15
CA SER A 82 12.64 8.12 -20.47
C SER A 82 11.89 8.42 -21.77
N GLU A 83 10.64 8.87 -21.67
CA GLU A 83 9.95 9.78 -22.58
C GLU A 83 8.55 10.04 -22.01
N GLY A 84 8.35 11.20 -21.36
CA GLY A 84 7.07 11.59 -20.77
C GLY A 84 7.06 11.78 -19.25
N GLY A 85 8.23 12.02 -18.64
CA GLY A 85 8.35 12.37 -17.22
C GLY A 85 7.52 13.60 -16.85
N ALA A 86 6.29 13.37 -16.39
CA ALA A 86 5.59 14.30 -15.52
C ALA A 86 6.23 14.22 -14.13
N ILE A 87 7.44 14.78 -14.04
CA ILE A 87 7.92 15.33 -12.78
C ILE A 87 6.87 16.35 -12.32
N GLY A 88 6.11 16.00 -11.29
CA GLY A 88 5.25 16.94 -10.58
C GLY A 88 6.11 18.16 -10.22
N LYS A 89 5.89 19.26 -10.93
CA LYS A 89 6.50 20.54 -10.63
C LYS A 89 5.70 21.20 -9.52
N GLY A 90 6.41 21.62 -8.48
CA GLY A 90 6.20 22.86 -7.72
C GLY A 90 4.88 23.01 -6.99
#